data_AF-A0A0G1LJ67-F1
#
_entry.id   AF-A0A0G1LJ67-F1
#
_cell.length_a   1.000
_cell.length_b   1.000
_cell.length_c   1.000
_cell.angle_alpha   90.00
_cell.angle_beta   90.00
_cell.angle_gamma   90.00
#
_symmetry.space_group_name_H-M   'P 1'
#
loop_
_entity.id
_entity.type
_entity.pdbx_description
1 polymer ?
#
loop_
_entity_poly.entity_id
_entity_poly.type
_entity_poly.pdbx_seq_one_letter_code
_entity_poly.pdbx_strand_id
1 'polypeptide(L)' 'MGRKLDEFLKLSEKKLLDNTGKISAEKAGARAEVELEKYREGRDKNYISDFDREVKKLSKSLRINLRDI' A
#
# COMPACT_ATOMS: atom_id res chain seq x y z
N MET A 1 9.45 -28.40 -10.01
CA MET A 1 8.09 -27.87 -10.21
C MET A 1 8.20 -26.36 -10.34
N GLY A 2 7.87 -25.76 -11.50
CA GLY A 2 7.88 -24.28 -11.68
C GLY A 2 8.45 -23.72 -12.98
N ARG A 3 9.26 -24.46 -13.75
CA ARG A 3 10.07 -23.91 -14.86
C ARG A 3 9.33 -23.07 -15.91
N LYS A 4 8.09 -23.45 -16.26
CA LYS A 4 7.25 -22.68 -17.21
C LYS A 4 6.82 -21.31 -16.68
N LEU A 5 6.56 -21.22 -15.37
CA LEU A 5 6.23 -19.96 -14.71
C LEU A 5 7.47 -19.06 -14.63
N ASP A 6 8.63 -19.65 -14.34
CA ASP A 6 9.90 -18.91 -14.28
C ASP A 6 10.27 -18.33 -15.65
N GLU A 7 10.07 -19.08 -16.73
CA GLU A 7 10.23 -18.59 -18.10
C GLU A 7 9.26 -17.46 -18.45
N PHE A 8 7.99 -17.58 -18.03
CA PHE A 8 6.99 -16.52 -18.22
C PHE A 8 7.33 -15.24 -17.44
N LEU A 9 7.82 -15.37 -16.21
CA LEU A 9 8.26 -14.23 -15.40
C LEU A 9 9.48 -13.53 -16.02
N LYS A 10 10.47 -14.29 -16.52
CA LYS A 10 11.61 -13.74 -17.27
C LYS A 10 11.16 -12.99 -18.53
N LEU A 11 10.20 -13.56 -19.26
CA LEU A 11 9.68 -12.96 -20.49
C LEU A 11 8.90 -11.66 -20.23
N SER A 12 8.27 -11.54 -19.06
CA SER A 12 7.54 -10.34 -18.61
C SER A 12 8.42 -9.33 -17.86
N GLU A 13 9.75 -9.48 -17.96
CA GLU A 13 10.77 -8.68 -17.26
C GLU A 13 10.60 -8.63 -15.73
N LYS A 14 9.84 -9.57 -15.16
CA LYS A 14 9.67 -9.68 -13.71
C LYS A 14 10.86 -10.42 -13.13
N LYS A 15 11.45 -9.84 -12.08
CA LYS A 15 12.53 -10.50 -11.34
C LYS A 15 12.03 -11.79 -10.71
N LEU A 16 12.81 -12.84 -10.91
CA LEU A 16 12.66 -14.10 -10.20
C LEU A 16 13.11 -13.94 -8.76
N LEU A 17 12.47 -14.69 -7.88
CA LEU A 17 12.78 -14.70 -6.45
C LEU A 17 13.77 -15.85 -6.19
N ASP A 18 15.07 -15.54 -6.14
CA ASP A 18 16.14 -16.56 -6.09
C ASP A 18 16.26 -17.29 -4.74
N ASN A 19 15.54 -16.82 -3.72
CA ASN A 19 15.63 -17.28 -2.33
C ASN A 19 14.32 -17.85 -1.78
N THR A 20 13.43 -18.34 -2.65
CA THR A 20 12.17 -19.00 -2.25
C THR A 20 12.44 -20.16 -1.29
N GLY A 21 11.73 -20.19 -0.16
CA GLY A 21 11.75 -21.32 0.77
C GLY A 21 12.90 -21.35 1.78
N LYS A 22 13.80 -20.35 1.82
CA LYS A 22 14.86 -20.28 2.85
C LYS A 22 14.32 -20.00 4.27
N ILE A 23 13.07 -19.56 4.40
CA ILE A 23 12.43 -19.15 5.66
C ILE A 23 11.12 -19.92 5.81
N SER A 24 10.82 -20.42 7.02
CA SER A 24 9.53 -21.07 7.31
C SER A 24 8.38 -20.08 7.20
N ALA A 25 7.18 -20.59 6.88
CA ALA A 25 5.97 -19.76 6.77
C ALA A 25 5.70 -18.95 8.05
N GLU A 26 5.90 -19.57 9.21
CA GLU A 26 5.75 -18.94 10.52
C GLU A 26 6.71 -17.75 10.71
N LYS A 27 8.00 -17.95 10.40
CA LYS A 27 9.01 -16.88 10.53
C LYS A 27 8.79 -15.76 9.51
N ALA A 28 8.28 -16.08 8.32
CA ALA A 28 7.90 -15.08 7.33
C ALA A 28 6.68 -14.27 7.80
N GLY A 29 5.67 -14.93 8.40
CA GLY A 29 4.48 -14.30 8.97
C GLY A 29 4.82 -13.33 10.09
N ALA A 30 5.59 -13.78 11.09
CA ALA A 30 6.04 -12.91 12.19
C ALA A 30 6.81 -11.68 11.69
N ARG A 31 7.64 -11.84 10.65
CA ARG A 31 8.36 -10.71 10.06
C ARG A 31 7.43 -9.77 9.29
N ALA A 32 6.43 -10.29 8.60
CA ALA A 32 5.44 -9.49 7.88
C ALA A 32 4.61 -8.63 8.85
N GLU A 33 4.23 -9.16 10.01
CA GLU A 33 3.51 -8.42 11.05
C GLU A 33 4.33 -7.23 11.58
N VAL A 34 5.62 -7.46 11.89
CA VAL A 34 6.52 -6.41 12.37
C VAL A 34 6.72 -5.30 11.33
N GLU A 35 6.89 -5.65 10.06
CA GLU A 35 7.06 -4.67 8.99
C GLU A 35 5.74 -3.93 8.69
N LEU A 36 4.59 -4.60 8.84
CA LEU A 36 3.28 -3.96 8.71
C LEU A 36 3.08 -2.90 9.79
N GLU A 37 3.44 -3.18 11.04
CA GLU A 37 3.29 -2.22 12.16
C GLU A 37 4.10 -0.95 11.90
N LYS A 38 5.37 -1.09 11.51
CA LYS A 38 6.24 0.05 11.12
C LYS A 38 5.65 0.86 9.97
N TYR A 39 5.05 0.19 8.98
CA TYR A 39 4.44 0.86 7.85
C TYR A 39 3.18 1.64 8.25
N ARG A 40 2.35 1.08 9.15
CA ARG A 40 1.15 1.74 9.66
C ARG A 40 1.47 3.03 10.39
N GLU A 41 2.47 3.02 11.27
CA GLU A 41 2.93 4.23 11.99
C GLU A 41 3.29 5.38 11.03
N GLY A 42 3.90 5.07 9.88
CA GLY A 42 4.23 6.06 8.86
C GLY A 42 3.04 6.49 8.00
N ARG A 43 2.13 5.56 7.69
CA ARG A 43 0.94 5.80 6.87
C ARG A 43 -0.09 6.67 7.56
N ASP A 44 -0.32 6.43 8.84
CA ASP A 44 -1.37 7.12 9.60
C ASP A 44 -1.08 8.61 9.73
N LYS A 45 0.20 9.02 9.76
CA LYS A 45 0.60 10.44 9.88
C LYS A 45 0.14 11.32 8.71
N ASN A 46 0.02 10.75 7.51
CA ASN A 46 -0.33 11.49 6.29
C ASN A 46 -1.56 10.93 5.59
N TYR A 47 -2.33 10.08 6.27
CA TYR A 47 -3.53 9.50 5.70
C TYR A 47 -4.60 10.59 5.57
N ILE A 48 -4.90 10.97 4.33
CA ILE A 48 -6.03 11.83 4.00
C ILE A 48 -7.05 10.91 3.34
N SER A 49 -8.13 10.62 4.06
CA SER A 49 -9.23 9.82 3.53
C SER A 49 -9.87 10.53 2.33
N ASP A 50 -10.41 9.76 1.40
CA ASP A 50 -11.27 10.29 0.33
C ASP A 50 -12.44 11.08 0.92
N PHE A 51 -13.01 10.61 2.03
CA PHE A 51 -14.00 11.34 2.82
C PHE A 51 -13.50 12.72 3.30
N ASP A 52 -12.29 12.78 3.87
CA ASP A 52 -11.70 14.05 4.33
C ASP A 52 -11.54 15.06 3.18
N ARG A 53 -11.22 14.56 1.98
CA ARG A 53 -11.12 15.39 0.77
C ARG A 53 -12.47 15.96 0.38
N GLU A 54 -13.53 15.15 0.39
CA GLU A 54 -14.88 15.60 0.03
C GLU A 54 -15.45 16.58 1.05
N VAL A 55 -15.26 16.35 2.35
CA VAL A 55 -15.66 17.31 3.41
C VAL A 55 -14.91 18.63 3.27
N LYS A 56 -13.61 18.59 2.94
CA LYS A 56 -12.80 19.80 2.69
C LYS A 56 -13.28 20.57 1.45
N LYS A 57 -13.70 19.88 0.39
CA LYS A 57 -14.30 20.52 -0.80
C LYS A 57 -15.63 21.18 -0.46
N LEU A 58 -16.50 20.47 0.27
CA LEU A 58 -17.82 20.97 0.67
C LEU A 58 -17.69 22.22 1.55
N SER A 59 -16.81 22.18 2.56
CA SER A 59 -16.55 23.34 3.43
C SER A 59 -15.94 24.53 2.68
N LYS A 60 -15.11 24.30 1.66
CA LYS A 60 -14.60 25.38 0.80
C LYS A 60 -15.71 26.00 -0.04
N SER A 61 -16.61 25.20 -0.61
CA SER A 61 -17.77 25.66 -1.37
C SER A 61 -18.72 26.51 -0.50
N LEU A 62 -19.06 26.04 0.70
CA LEU A 62 -19.86 26.79 1.68
C LEU A 62 -19.24 28.15 2.06
N ARG A 63 -17.92 28.19 2.28
CA ARG A 63 -17.20 29.43 2.62
C ARG A 63 -17.13 30.44 1.46
N ILE A 64 -17.17 29.98 0.22
CA ILE A 64 -17.20 30.87 -0.96
C ILE A 64 -18.59 31.52 -1.04
N ASN A 65 -19.66 30.72 -1.00
CA ASN A 65 -21.03 31.23 -1.08
C ASN A 65 -21.40 32.23 0.03
N LEU A 66 -20.80 32.11 1.22
CA LEU A 66 -21.00 33.03 2.35
C LEU A 66 -20.24 34.36 2.23
N ARG A 67 -19.21 34.46 1.37
CA ARG A 67 -18.47 35.70 1.13
C ARG A 67 -19.06 36.54 0.01
N ASP A 68 -19.92 35.93 -0.79
CA ASP A 68 -20.57 36.54 -1.95
C ASP A 68 -21.97 37.12 -1.58
N ILE A 69 -22.28 37.22 -0.29
CA ILE A 69 -23.47 37.87 0.32
C ILE A 69 -22.99 39.03 1.19
#